data_AF-A0A7C4W9V1-F1
#
_entry.id   AF-A0A7C4W9V1-F1
#
_cell.length_a   1.000
_cell.length_b   1.000
_cell.length_c   1.000
_cell.angle_alpha   90.00
_cell.angle_beta   90.00
_cell.angle_gamma   90.00
#
_symmetry.space_group_name_H-M   'P 1'
#
loop_
_entity.id
_entity.type
_entity.pdbx_description
1 polymer ?
#
loop_
_entity_poly.entity_id
_entity_poly.type
_entity_poly.pdbx_seq_one_letter_code
_entity_poly.pdbx_strand_id
1 'polypeptide(L)'
;MKEFTSEELSTFNGKEGRPVYVALEGKVYDVSKSRLWSKGIHMNRHPSGKDLSRDIIAAPHGKEVLERYSQVGVLRQETAEEMSHLPLLLQGLLKRIPMARRHPHPMVVHFPIAYLMASSLFLLLSLLFENPSYERTSWYLLLLGAISSPFAMLTGSLTWWINYRLKPSHFVKRKIELSVLLLAFEIILIVWRLWEGPISSPVYFVMVFFLTPLVALLGYYGGQMTFPEGR
;
A
#
# COMPACT_ATOMS: atom_id res chain seq x y z
N MET A 1 33.75 13.68 0.21
CA MET A 1 32.66 12.93 -0.44
C MET A 1 31.69 13.94 -1.03
N LYS A 2 31.12 13.70 -2.22
CA LYS A 2 30.17 14.64 -2.82
C LYS A 2 28.81 14.52 -2.14
N GLU A 3 28.15 15.63 -1.86
CA GLU A 3 26.76 15.66 -1.42
C GLU A 3 25.85 15.90 -2.63
N PHE A 4 24.68 15.26 -2.62
CA PHE A 4 23.65 15.42 -3.66
C PHE A 4 22.32 15.81 -2.99
N THR A 5 21.55 16.71 -3.60
CA THR A 5 20.10 16.85 -3.31
C THR A 5 19.28 15.84 -4.09
N SER A 6 17.99 15.66 -3.77
CA SER A 6 17.10 14.81 -4.56
C SER A 6 16.95 15.32 -6.01
N GLU A 7 16.88 16.65 -6.20
CA GLU A 7 16.83 17.26 -7.53
C GLU A 7 18.10 16.96 -8.32
N GLU A 8 19.28 17.14 -7.71
CA GLU A 8 20.55 16.82 -8.34
C GLU A 8 20.64 15.33 -8.65
N LEU A 9 20.26 14.45 -7.72
CA LEU A 9 20.27 13.00 -7.92
C LEU A 9 19.38 12.59 -9.11
N SER A 10 18.22 13.22 -9.26
CA SER A 10 17.26 12.93 -10.36
C SER A 10 17.84 13.10 -11.76
N THR A 11 18.92 13.89 -11.88
CA THR A 11 19.63 14.12 -13.14
C THR A 11 20.53 12.96 -13.57
N PHE A 12 20.90 12.07 -12.65
CA PHE A 12 21.78 10.91 -12.89
C PHE A 12 20.96 9.66 -13.22
N ASN A 13 20.25 9.74 -14.34
CA ASN A 13 19.22 8.78 -14.73
C ASN A 13 19.59 7.91 -15.96
N GLY A 14 20.84 7.94 -16.41
CA GLY A 14 21.28 7.20 -17.61
C GLY A 14 20.89 7.82 -18.95
N LYS A 15 20.10 8.90 -18.98
CA LYS A 15 19.71 9.58 -20.23
C LYS A 15 20.79 10.57 -20.65
N GLU A 16 20.85 10.84 -21.95
CA GLU A 16 21.79 11.84 -22.53
C GLU A 16 23.26 11.58 -22.16
N GLY A 17 23.64 10.31 -22.00
CA GLY A 17 25.00 9.92 -21.63
C GLY A 17 25.37 10.18 -20.16
N ARG A 18 24.42 10.57 -19.31
CA ARG A 18 24.66 10.77 -17.87
C ARG A 18 24.84 9.43 -17.16
N PRO A 19 25.61 9.40 -16.05
CA PRO A 19 25.69 8.21 -15.19
C PRO A 19 24.34 7.81 -14.60
N VAL A 20 24.25 6.56 -14.13
CA VAL A 20 23.09 5.98 -13.47
C VAL A 20 23.37 5.85 -11.98
N TYR A 21 22.81 6.75 -11.17
CA TYR A 21 23.00 6.73 -9.73
C TYR A 21 21.74 6.30 -8.99
N VAL A 22 21.90 5.68 -7.83
CA VAL A 22 20.81 5.36 -6.90
C VAL A 22 21.25 5.69 -5.48
N ALA A 23 20.33 6.20 -4.67
CA ALA A 23 20.57 6.37 -3.25
C ALA A 23 19.99 5.20 -2.45
N LEU A 24 20.71 4.77 -1.42
CA LEU A 24 20.28 3.79 -0.44
C LEU A 24 20.82 4.15 0.94
N GLU A 25 19.92 4.30 1.91
CA GLU A 25 20.21 4.68 3.29
C GLU A 25 21.11 5.92 3.38
N GLY A 26 20.88 6.91 2.52
CA GLY A 26 21.67 8.14 2.45
C GLY A 26 23.00 8.04 1.70
N LYS A 27 23.38 6.87 1.18
CA LYS A 27 24.58 6.67 0.35
C LYS A 27 24.21 6.65 -1.12
N VAL A 28 24.98 7.33 -1.98
CA VAL A 28 24.77 7.36 -3.43
C VAL A 28 25.76 6.42 -4.12
N TYR A 29 25.25 5.46 -4.89
CA TYR A 29 26.03 4.44 -5.61
C TYR A 29 25.95 4.65 -7.12
N ASP A 30 27.09 4.47 -7.80
CA ASP A 30 27.16 4.45 -9.26
C ASP A 30 26.92 3.05 -9.81
N VAL A 31 25.72 2.83 -10.33
CA VAL A 31 25.29 1.55 -10.92
C VAL A 31 25.39 1.53 -12.44
N SER A 32 26.08 2.50 -13.06
CA SER A 32 26.19 2.63 -14.53
C SER A 32 26.77 1.40 -15.20
N LYS A 33 27.64 0.66 -14.51
CA LYS A 33 28.27 -0.59 -15.02
C LYS A 33 27.33 -1.80 -14.97
N SER A 34 26.15 -1.67 -14.38
CA SER A 34 25.20 -2.77 -14.25
C SER A 34 24.35 -2.93 -15.51
N ARG A 35 24.37 -4.13 -16.12
CA ARG A 35 23.48 -4.46 -17.24
C ARG A 35 22.00 -4.32 -16.85
N LEU A 36 21.67 -4.59 -15.59
CA LEU A 36 20.31 -4.51 -15.04
C LEU A 36 19.81 -3.06 -14.85
N TRP A 37 20.68 -2.08 -15.05
CA TRP A 37 20.39 -0.64 -14.95
C TRP A 37 20.69 0.12 -16.26
N SER A 38 21.04 -0.59 -17.33
CA SER A 38 21.49 -0.03 -18.62
C SER A 38 20.53 1.00 -19.24
N LYS A 39 19.22 0.88 -18.97
CA LYS A 39 18.19 1.82 -19.45
C LYS A 39 17.87 2.93 -18.45
N GLY A 40 18.66 3.10 -17.40
CA GLY A 40 18.35 3.99 -16.29
C GLY A 40 17.18 3.52 -15.41
N ILE A 41 16.69 2.29 -15.63
CA ILE A 41 15.59 1.68 -14.88
C ILE A 41 15.92 0.22 -14.62
N HIS A 42 15.58 -0.23 -13.42
CA HIS A 42 15.76 -1.61 -13.00
C HIS A 42 14.42 -2.35 -12.95
N MET A 43 14.37 -3.53 -13.59
CA MET A 43 13.17 -4.38 -13.69
C MET A 43 11.93 -3.63 -14.19
N ASN A 44 12.12 -2.63 -15.06
CA ASN A 44 11.06 -1.72 -15.55
C ASN A 44 10.22 -1.06 -14.46
N ARG A 45 10.75 -0.96 -13.23
CA ARG A 45 9.98 -0.58 -12.05
C ARG A 45 10.68 0.43 -11.16
N HIS A 46 12.00 0.31 -11.02
CA HIS A 46 12.78 1.17 -10.14
C HIS A 46 13.63 2.13 -10.97
N PRO A 47 13.20 3.39 -11.14
CA PRO A 47 13.98 4.36 -11.87
C PRO A 47 15.23 4.75 -11.08
N SER A 48 16.32 4.99 -11.80
CA SER A 48 17.53 5.62 -11.24
C SER A 48 17.32 7.10 -10.96
N GLY A 49 18.31 7.73 -10.33
CA GLY A 49 18.24 9.10 -9.86
C GLY A 49 17.30 9.29 -8.67
N LYS A 50 17.05 8.24 -7.88
CA LYS A 50 16.16 8.29 -6.71
C LYS A 50 16.77 7.60 -5.50
N ASP A 51 16.24 7.93 -4.33
CA ASP A 51 16.40 7.13 -3.12
C ASP A 51 15.49 5.90 -3.17
N LEU A 52 16.11 4.73 -3.27
CA LEU A 52 15.46 3.43 -3.36
C LEU A 52 15.50 2.67 -2.02
N SER A 53 15.80 3.36 -0.91
CA SER A 53 15.81 2.77 0.43
C SER A 53 14.50 2.08 0.81
N ARG A 54 13.37 2.53 0.25
CA ARG A 54 12.05 1.91 0.48
C ARG A 54 11.85 0.70 -0.43
N ASP A 55 12.28 0.82 -1.69
CA ASP A 55 12.09 -0.21 -2.72
C ASP A 55 12.88 -1.48 -2.42
N ILE A 56 14.09 -1.36 -1.84
CA ILE A 56 14.96 -2.50 -1.55
C ILE A 56 14.33 -3.53 -0.61
N ILE A 57 13.38 -3.12 0.24
CA ILE A 57 12.73 -4.00 1.23
C ILE A 57 11.88 -5.07 0.53
N ALA A 58 11.30 -4.74 -0.62
CA ALA A 58 10.47 -5.64 -1.41
C ALA A 58 11.27 -6.35 -2.53
N ALA A 59 12.58 -6.15 -2.60
CA ALA A 59 13.43 -6.78 -3.62
C ALA A 59 13.72 -8.24 -3.26
N PRO A 60 13.96 -9.12 -4.26
CA PRO A 60 14.35 -10.51 -4.03
C PRO A 60 15.80 -10.69 -3.55
N HIS A 61 16.44 -9.60 -3.11
CA HIS A 61 17.83 -9.54 -2.66
C HIS A 61 17.97 -8.41 -1.62
N GLY A 62 19.03 -8.44 -0.80
CA GLY A 62 19.29 -7.39 0.16
C GLY A 62 20.12 -6.24 -0.43
N LYS A 63 20.59 -5.36 0.46
CA LYS A 63 21.36 -4.15 0.12
C LYS A 63 22.81 -4.43 -0.27
N GLU A 64 23.34 -5.58 0.12
CA GLU A 64 24.69 -6.06 -0.18
C GLU A 64 24.99 -6.06 -1.68
N VAL A 65 23.96 -6.20 -2.53
CA VAL A 65 24.16 -6.15 -3.99
C VAL A 65 24.62 -4.79 -4.48
N LEU A 66 24.39 -3.71 -3.72
CA LEU A 66 24.84 -2.36 -4.06
C LEU A 66 26.26 -2.07 -3.58
N GLU A 67 26.76 -2.82 -2.58
CA GLU A 67 28.10 -2.62 -2.00
C GLU A 67 29.22 -2.95 -3.00
N ARG A 68 28.93 -3.71 -4.05
CA ARG A 68 29.87 -4.00 -5.15
C ARG A 68 30.08 -2.82 -6.11
N TYR A 69 29.30 -1.75 -5.98
CA TYR A 69 29.43 -0.54 -6.79
C TYR A 69 30.08 0.59 -6.01
N SER A 70 30.72 1.50 -6.74
CA SER A 70 31.40 2.63 -6.13
C SER A 70 30.39 3.59 -5.47
N GLN A 71 30.60 3.87 -4.19
CA GLN A 71 29.91 4.96 -3.52
C GLN A 71 30.50 6.29 -3.99
N VAL A 72 29.68 7.11 -4.67
CA VAL A 72 30.10 8.39 -5.26
C VAL A 72 29.72 9.60 -4.39
N GLY A 73 28.90 9.40 -3.36
CA GLY A 73 28.53 10.45 -2.44
C GLY A 73 27.51 10.06 -1.37
N VAL A 74 26.96 11.08 -0.73
CA VAL A 74 25.81 10.97 0.17
C VAL A 74 24.65 11.81 -0.34
N LEU A 75 23.43 11.33 -0.11
CA LEU A 75 22.22 12.10 -0.32
C LEU A 75 22.01 12.98 0.91
N ARG A 76 21.91 14.30 0.71
CA ARG A 76 21.61 15.26 1.77
C ARG A 76 20.30 14.85 2.42
N GLN A 77 20.29 14.74 3.76
CA GLN A 77 19.09 14.28 4.47
C GLN A 77 17.95 15.31 4.36
N GLU A 78 17.03 15.09 3.44
CA GLU A 78 15.76 15.83 3.29
C GLU A 78 14.75 15.50 4.41
N THR A 79 15.16 14.78 5.46
CA THR A 79 14.27 14.35 6.56
C THR A 79 13.58 15.50 7.30
N ALA A 80 14.15 16.70 7.25
CA ALA A 80 13.55 17.92 7.80
C ALA A 80 12.53 18.57 6.83
N GLU A 81 12.79 18.51 5.52
CA GLU A 81 11.95 19.13 4.50
C GLU A 81 10.74 18.25 4.14
N GLU A 82 10.90 16.92 4.11
CA GLU A 82 9.82 15.97 3.80
C GLU A 82 8.65 16.00 4.78
N MET A 83 8.88 16.42 6.03
CA MET A 83 7.87 16.44 7.10
C MET A 83 7.47 17.86 7.53
N SER A 84 8.02 18.88 6.86
CA SER A 84 7.75 20.29 7.17
C SER A 84 6.26 20.65 7.10
N HIS A 85 5.47 19.92 6.29
CA HIS A 85 4.02 20.08 6.17
C HIS A 85 3.21 19.42 7.29
N LEU A 86 3.84 18.64 8.18
CA LEU A 86 3.15 17.95 9.27
C LEU A 86 3.20 18.77 10.57
N PRO A 87 2.19 18.67 11.44
CA PRO A 87 2.23 19.30 12.76
C PRO A 87 3.41 18.80 13.61
N LEU A 88 4.00 19.69 14.41
CA LEU A 88 5.20 19.40 15.24
C LEU A 88 5.05 18.16 16.13
N LEU A 89 3.86 17.95 16.70
CA LEU A 89 3.56 16.77 17.53
C LEU A 89 3.71 15.47 16.73
N LEU A 90 3.13 15.43 15.52
CA LEU A 90 3.22 14.27 14.64
C LEU A 90 4.65 14.08 14.16
N GLN A 91 5.40 15.15 13.90
CA GLN A 91 6.81 15.05 13.56
C GLN A 91 7.63 14.39 14.69
N GLY A 92 7.39 14.81 15.93
CA GLY A 92 8.03 14.24 17.11
C GLY A 92 7.71 12.75 17.30
N LEU A 93 6.44 12.37 17.14
CA LEU A 93 6.00 10.97 17.22
C LEU A 93 6.66 10.12 16.13
N LEU A 94 6.63 10.58 14.89
CA LEU A 94 7.24 9.89 13.77
C LEU A 94 8.76 9.76 13.92
N LYS A 95 9.45 10.73 14.55
CA LYS A 95 10.90 10.62 14.87
C LYS A 95 11.17 9.46 15.83
N ARG A 96 10.28 9.25 16.80
CA ARG A 96 10.38 8.17 17.81
C ARG A 96 9.97 6.80 17.27
N ILE A 97 9.08 6.76 16.28
CA ILE A 97 8.58 5.53 15.66
C ILE A 97 8.84 5.56 14.15
N PRO A 98 10.08 5.29 13.70
CA PRO A 98 10.45 5.35 12.28
C PRO A 98 9.62 4.41 11.40
N MET A 99 9.17 3.29 11.95
CA MET A 99 8.27 2.33 11.29
C MET A 99 6.95 2.97 10.85
N ALA A 100 6.37 3.86 11.66
CA ALA A 100 5.10 4.52 11.34
C ALA A 100 5.23 5.51 10.16
N ARG A 101 6.46 5.96 9.83
CA ARG A 101 6.73 6.75 8.61
C ARG A 101 6.74 5.89 7.35
N ARG A 102 7.23 4.65 7.48
CA ARG A 102 7.56 3.77 6.35
C ARG A 102 6.43 2.81 5.99
N HIS A 103 5.72 2.29 6.99
CA HIS A 103 4.70 1.24 6.82
C HIS A 103 3.40 1.48 7.62
N PRO A 104 2.75 2.66 7.57
CA PRO A 104 1.48 2.86 8.28
C PRO A 104 0.32 1.99 7.77
N HIS A 105 0.39 1.42 6.56
CA HIS A 105 -0.77 0.93 5.82
C HIS A 105 -0.76 -0.51 5.31
N PRO A 106 0.37 -1.14 4.89
CA PRO A 106 0.26 -2.42 4.19
C PRO A 106 -0.41 -3.50 5.03
N MET A 107 -0.15 -3.60 6.33
CA MET A 107 -0.70 -4.70 7.14
C MET A 107 -2.19 -4.54 7.47
N VAL A 108 -2.64 -3.34 7.87
CA VAL A 108 -4.01 -3.14 8.39
C VAL A 108 -5.07 -3.39 7.32
N VAL A 109 -4.78 -3.11 6.06
CA VAL A 109 -5.73 -3.35 4.97
C VAL A 109 -5.95 -4.83 4.64
N HIS A 110 -5.06 -5.74 5.05
CA HIS A 110 -5.26 -7.17 4.82
C HIS A 110 -6.36 -7.76 5.70
N PHE A 111 -6.65 -7.16 6.87
CA PHE A 111 -7.71 -7.66 7.75
C PHE A 111 -9.10 -7.61 7.09
N PRO A 112 -9.62 -6.43 6.66
CA PRO A 112 -10.92 -6.39 6.01
C PRO A 112 -10.92 -7.20 4.70
N ILE A 113 -9.84 -7.18 3.92
CA ILE A 113 -9.74 -8.00 2.70
C ILE A 113 -9.92 -9.49 3.03
N ALA A 114 -9.13 -10.02 3.96
CA ALA A 114 -9.17 -11.44 4.30
C ALA A 114 -10.51 -11.83 4.93
N TYR A 115 -11.01 -11.05 5.89
CA TYR A 115 -12.25 -11.36 6.58
C TYR A 115 -13.47 -11.32 5.66
N LEU A 116 -13.57 -10.35 4.75
CA LEU A 116 -14.73 -10.20 3.87
C LEU A 116 -14.71 -11.22 2.72
N MET A 117 -13.53 -11.53 2.18
CA MET A 117 -13.36 -12.65 1.24
C MET A 117 -13.69 -14.00 1.89
N ALA A 118 -13.20 -14.23 3.11
CA ALA A 118 -13.51 -15.44 3.86
C ALA A 118 -15.00 -15.51 4.23
N SER A 119 -15.63 -14.39 4.59
CA SER A 119 -17.07 -14.33 4.84
C SER A 119 -17.89 -14.80 3.62
N SER A 120 -17.52 -14.34 2.42
CA SER A 120 -18.10 -14.79 1.16
C SER A 120 -17.87 -16.30 0.94
N LEU A 121 -16.64 -16.78 1.14
CA LEU A 121 -16.31 -18.21 1.00
C LEU A 121 -17.13 -19.08 1.96
N PHE A 122 -17.19 -18.72 3.24
CA PHE A 122 -17.91 -19.49 4.25
C PHE A 122 -19.43 -19.45 4.03
N LEU A 123 -19.96 -18.37 3.46
CA LEU A 123 -21.35 -18.34 3.03
C LEU A 123 -21.58 -19.34 1.88
N LEU A 124 -20.71 -19.38 0.88
CA LEU A 124 -20.79 -20.38 -0.19
C LEU A 124 -20.74 -21.80 0.36
N LEU A 125 -19.83 -22.08 1.30
CA LEU A 125 -19.73 -23.39 1.96
C LEU A 125 -21.01 -23.76 2.71
N SER A 126 -21.68 -22.81 3.35
CA SER A 126 -22.97 -23.09 4.01
C SER A 126 -24.06 -23.53 3.01
N LEU A 127 -24.07 -22.96 1.80
CA LEU A 127 -25.00 -23.35 0.74
C LEU A 127 -24.70 -24.72 0.14
N LEU A 128 -23.41 -25.13 0.09
CA LEU A 128 -22.99 -26.40 -0.49
C LEU A 128 -23.11 -27.59 0.45
N PHE A 129 -22.89 -27.37 1.75
CA PHE A 129 -22.76 -28.43 2.75
C PHE A 129 -23.87 -28.42 3.80
N GLU A 130 -24.79 -27.45 3.75
CA GLU A 130 -25.93 -27.31 4.66
C GLU A 130 -25.55 -27.35 6.16
N ASN A 131 -24.31 -26.96 6.49
CA ASN A 131 -23.80 -26.97 7.86
C ASN A 131 -23.92 -25.57 8.50
N PRO A 132 -24.68 -25.40 9.61
CA PRO A 132 -24.88 -24.12 10.28
C PRO A 132 -23.58 -23.45 10.78
N SER A 133 -22.52 -24.23 11.02
CA SER A 133 -21.23 -23.69 11.44
C SER A 133 -20.60 -22.78 10.39
N TYR A 134 -20.80 -23.07 9.09
CA TYR A 134 -20.26 -22.25 8.01
C TYR A 134 -20.95 -20.88 7.94
N GLU A 135 -22.28 -20.84 8.06
CA GLU A 135 -23.05 -19.59 8.07
C GLU A 135 -22.70 -18.71 9.30
N ARG A 136 -22.51 -19.35 10.46
CA ARG A 136 -22.06 -18.67 11.69
C ARG A 136 -20.65 -18.12 11.54
N THR A 137 -19.76 -18.86 10.88
CA THR A 137 -18.39 -18.40 10.62
C THR A 137 -18.40 -17.21 9.66
N SER A 138 -19.18 -17.30 8.58
CA SER A 138 -19.39 -16.18 7.65
C SER A 138 -19.88 -14.92 8.37
N TRP A 139 -20.78 -15.06 9.33
CA TRP A 139 -21.27 -13.96 10.17
C TRP A 139 -20.16 -13.26 10.95
N TYR A 140 -19.39 -14.03 11.71
CA TYR A 140 -18.34 -13.45 12.56
C TYR A 140 -17.24 -12.81 11.72
N LEU A 141 -16.93 -13.38 10.56
CA LEU A 141 -15.99 -12.80 9.61
C LEU A 141 -16.53 -11.49 9.01
N LEU A 142 -17.82 -11.38 8.69
CA LEU A 142 -18.42 -10.12 8.24
C LEU A 142 -18.29 -9.04 9.32
N LEU A 143 -18.59 -9.37 10.58
CA LEU A 143 -18.46 -8.43 11.70
C LEU A 143 -17.01 -7.98 11.90
N LEU A 144 -16.05 -8.90 11.88
CA LEU A 144 -14.62 -8.58 12.00
C LEU A 144 -14.14 -7.73 10.82
N GLY A 145 -14.60 -8.03 9.61
CA GLY A 145 -14.37 -7.23 8.41
C GLY A 145 -14.84 -5.79 8.62
N ALA A 146 -16.11 -5.61 8.97
CA ALA A 146 -16.72 -4.31 9.20
C ALA A 146 -16.05 -3.51 10.33
N ILE A 147 -15.64 -4.16 11.42
CA ILE A 147 -14.88 -3.52 12.50
C ILE A 147 -13.52 -3.05 11.99
N SER A 148 -12.84 -3.85 11.17
CA SER A 148 -11.50 -3.54 10.66
C SER A 148 -11.47 -2.50 9.53
N SER A 149 -12.55 -2.37 8.75
CA SER A 149 -12.67 -1.44 7.63
C SER A 149 -12.42 0.04 8.01
N PRO A 150 -13.02 0.60 9.08
CA PRO A 150 -12.71 1.95 9.54
C PRO A 150 -11.23 2.18 9.90
N PHE A 151 -10.56 1.20 10.51
CA PHE A 151 -9.13 1.29 10.82
C PHE A 151 -8.28 1.27 9.54
N ALA A 152 -8.63 0.44 8.56
CA ALA A 152 -8.00 0.42 7.25
C ALA A 152 -8.19 1.75 6.51
N MET A 153 -9.38 2.35 6.58
CA MET A 153 -9.67 3.67 6.00
C MET A 153 -8.85 4.78 6.67
N LEU A 154 -8.79 4.79 8.00
CA LEU A 154 -8.06 5.79 8.76
C LEU A 154 -6.55 5.74 8.47
N THR A 155 -5.96 4.54 8.52
CA THR A 155 -4.53 4.33 8.19
C THR A 155 -4.24 4.63 6.72
N GLY A 156 -5.21 4.36 5.84
CA GLY A 156 -5.29 4.83 4.46
C GLY A 156 -5.06 6.33 4.31
N SER A 157 -5.94 7.11 4.94
CA SER A 157 -5.93 8.57 4.92
C SER A 157 -4.66 9.15 5.54
N LEU A 158 -4.18 8.57 6.65
CA LEU A 158 -2.94 9.00 7.30
C LEU A 158 -1.73 8.81 6.37
N THR A 159 -1.68 7.71 5.63
CA THR A 159 -0.62 7.44 4.63
C THR A 159 -0.68 8.43 3.48
N TRP A 160 -1.88 8.73 2.98
CA TRP A 160 -2.08 9.72 1.94
C TRP A 160 -1.61 11.12 2.38
N TRP A 161 -1.83 11.49 3.64
CA TRP A 161 -1.34 12.73 4.21
C TRP A 161 0.18 12.76 4.41
N ILE A 162 0.74 11.74 5.08
CA ILE A 162 2.16 11.69 5.44
C ILE A 162 3.04 11.49 4.20
N ASN A 163 2.74 10.47 3.39
CA ASN A 163 3.64 10.01 2.34
C ASN A 163 3.37 10.68 0.98
N TYR A 164 2.13 11.10 0.74
CA TYR A 164 1.71 11.66 -0.55
C TYR A 164 1.28 13.13 -0.47
N ARG A 165 1.39 13.76 0.72
CA ARG A 165 1.06 15.18 0.95
C ARG A 165 -0.33 15.59 0.46
N LEU A 166 -1.30 14.68 0.62
CA LEU A 166 -2.68 14.87 0.14
C LEU A 166 -2.78 15.17 -1.37
N LYS A 167 -1.75 14.84 -2.17
CA LYS A 167 -1.82 15.02 -3.62
C LYS A 167 -2.89 14.10 -4.19
N PRO A 168 -3.93 14.64 -4.86
CA PRO A 168 -4.99 13.82 -5.42
C PRO A 168 -4.44 12.98 -6.57
N SER A 169 -4.91 11.74 -6.65
CA SER A 169 -4.67 10.87 -7.81
C SER A 169 -5.96 10.13 -8.14
N HIS A 170 -6.09 9.70 -9.40
CA HIS A 170 -7.21 8.85 -9.81
C HIS A 170 -7.33 7.62 -8.90
N PHE A 171 -6.21 6.99 -8.56
CA PHE A 171 -6.16 5.81 -7.70
C PHE A 171 -6.62 6.08 -6.28
N VAL A 172 -6.19 7.20 -5.67
CA VAL A 172 -6.65 7.59 -4.32
C VAL A 172 -8.16 7.86 -4.34
N LYS A 173 -8.66 8.60 -5.33
CA LYS A 173 -10.09 8.90 -5.46
C LYS A 173 -10.92 7.61 -5.56
N ARG A 174 -10.54 6.69 -6.44
CA ARG A 174 -11.21 5.38 -6.58
C ARG A 174 -11.19 4.59 -5.28
N LYS A 175 -10.07 4.57 -4.56
CA LYS A 175 -10.00 3.89 -3.26
C LYS A 175 -10.97 4.49 -2.25
N ILE A 176 -11.05 5.82 -2.14
CA ILE A 176 -11.98 6.49 -1.21
C ILE A 176 -13.43 6.12 -1.57
N GLU A 177 -13.81 6.23 -2.85
CA GLU A 177 -15.15 5.86 -3.35
C GLU A 177 -15.50 4.41 -2.99
N LEU A 178 -14.60 3.46 -3.28
CA LEU A 178 -14.81 2.04 -3.01
C LEU A 178 -14.80 1.71 -1.51
N SER A 179 -13.99 2.39 -0.70
CA SER A 179 -13.98 2.22 0.76
C SER A 179 -15.29 2.68 1.39
N VAL A 180 -15.84 3.82 0.96
CA VAL A 180 -17.14 4.30 1.43
C VAL A 180 -18.26 3.36 1.02
N LEU A 181 -18.24 2.90 -0.24
CA LEU A 181 -19.19 1.91 -0.74
C LEU A 181 -19.13 0.61 0.05
N LEU A 182 -17.92 0.10 0.32
CA LEU A 182 -17.70 -1.12 1.11
C LEU A 182 -18.31 -0.99 2.50
N LEU A 183 -17.99 0.10 3.21
CA LEU A 183 -18.50 0.34 4.56
C LEU A 183 -20.03 0.47 4.58
N ALA A 184 -20.62 1.10 3.57
CA ALA A 184 -22.08 1.17 3.43
C ALA A 184 -22.70 -0.23 3.27
N PHE A 185 -22.14 -1.07 2.41
CA PHE A 185 -22.60 -2.45 2.23
C PHE A 185 -22.46 -3.28 3.52
N GLU A 186 -21.32 -3.18 4.21
CA GLU A 186 -21.09 -3.86 5.49
C GLU A 186 -22.16 -3.46 6.53
N ILE A 187 -22.43 -2.17 6.69
CA ILE A 187 -23.43 -1.66 7.63
C ILE A 187 -24.83 -2.16 7.24
N ILE A 188 -25.20 -2.07 5.95
CA ILE A 188 -26.50 -2.54 5.47
C ILE A 188 -26.66 -4.04 5.75
N LEU A 189 -25.66 -4.86 5.44
CA LEU A 189 -25.71 -6.31 5.67
C LEU A 189 -25.81 -6.65 7.16
N ILE A 190 -25.08 -5.93 8.03
CA ILE A 190 -25.14 -6.13 9.48
C ILE A 190 -26.51 -5.74 10.02
N VAL A 191 -27.01 -4.55 9.66
CA VAL A 191 -28.32 -4.07 10.11
C VAL A 191 -29.44 -4.98 9.61
N TRP A 192 -29.38 -5.42 8.35
CA TRP A 192 -30.34 -6.39 7.79
C TRP A 192 -30.35 -7.66 8.65
N ARG A 193 -29.18 -8.25 8.92
CA ARG A 193 -29.10 -9.50 9.69
C ARG A 193 -29.52 -9.35 11.15
N LEU A 194 -29.29 -8.20 11.76
CA LEU A 194 -29.80 -7.90 13.10
C LEU A 194 -31.32 -7.74 13.14
N TRP A 195 -31.94 -7.29 12.04
CA TRP A 195 -33.39 -7.07 11.94
C TRP A 195 -34.16 -8.35 11.58
N GLU A 196 -33.72 -9.09 10.55
CA GLU A 196 -34.45 -10.25 10.03
C GLU A 196 -34.02 -11.59 10.65
N GLY A 197 -32.86 -11.66 11.32
CA GLY A 197 -32.36 -12.91 11.92
C GLY A 197 -31.65 -13.84 10.91
N PRO A 198 -31.83 -15.17 10.97
CA PRO A 198 -31.28 -16.11 9.99
C PRO A 198 -31.96 -15.91 8.62
N ILE A 199 -31.22 -15.37 7.65
CA ILE A 199 -31.80 -14.87 6.39
C ILE A 199 -31.70 -15.92 5.29
N SER A 200 -32.82 -16.14 4.60
CA SER A 200 -32.95 -16.94 3.37
C SER A 200 -33.01 -16.10 2.09
N SER A 201 -32.90 -14.77 2.20
CA SER A 201 -33.00 -13.84 1.08
C SER A 201 -31.85 -13.99 0.08
N PRO A 202 -32.14 -14.31 -1.20
CA PRO A 202 -31.11 -14.36 -2.24
C PRO A 202 -30.37 -13.03 -2.43
N VAL A 203 -31.04 -11.90 -2.15
CA VAL A 203 -30.44 -10.55 -2.25
C VAL A 203 -29.31 -10.39 -1.23
N TYR A 204 -29.52 -10.87 0.00
CA TYR A 204 -28.49 -10.85 1.03
C TYR A 204 -27.24 -11.63 0.59
N PHE A 205 -27.43 -12.83 0.03
CA PHE A 205 -26.32 -13.64 -0.46
C PHE A 205 -25.57 -12.96 -1.59
N VAL A 206 -26.27 -12.38 -2.58
CA VAL A 206 -25.64 -11.62 -3.66
C VAL A 206 -24.82 -10.46 -3.12
N MET A 207 -25.35 -9.71 -2.14
CA MET A 207 -24.64 -8.59 -1.53
C MET A 207 -23.38 -9.04 -0.76
N VAL A 208 -23.45 -10.14 -0.01
CA VAL A 208 -22.27 -10.71 0.67
C VAL A 208 -21.23 -11.16 -0.35
N PHE A 209 -21.62 -11.89 -1.40
CA PHE A 209 -20.68 -12.31 -2.45
C PHE A 209 -20.06 -11.12 -3.20
N PHE A 210 -20.80 -10.02 -3.35
CA PHE A 210 -20.30 -8.79 -3.96
C PHE A 210 -19.19 -8.09 -3.15
N LEU A 211 -19.05 -8.39 -1.86
CA LEU A 211 -17.94 -7.86 -1.04
C LEU A 211 -16.58 -8.34 -1.59
N THR A 212 -16.48 -9.56 -2.10
CA THR A 212 -15.23 -10.13 -2.65
C THR A 212 -14.67 -9.34 -3.84
N PRO A 213 -15.40 -9.12 -4.95
CA PRO A 213 -14.89 -8.31 -6.05
C PRO A 213 -14.65 -6.85 -5.62
N LEU A 214 -15.41 -6.32 -4.66
CA LEU A 214 -15.22 -4.97 -4.15
C LEU A 214 -13.87 -4.81 -3.41
N VAL A 215 -13.53 -5.74 -2.50
CA VAL A 215 -12.23 -5.72 -1.81
C VAL A 215 -11.06 -6.08 -2.73
N ALA A 216 -11.28 -6.94 -3.74
CA ALA A 216 -10.28 -7.23 -4.76
C ALA A 216 -9.94 -5.97 -5.58
N LEU A 217 -10.96 -5.19 -5.96
CA LEU A 217 -10.76 -3.93 -6.69
C LEU A 217 -10.05 -2.87 -5.84
N LEU A 218 -10.37 -2.78 -4.54
CA LEU A 218 -9.61 -1.95 -3.58
C LEU A 218 -8.14 -2.36 -3.52
N GLY A 219 -7.87 -3.68 -3.47
CA GLY A 219 -6.53 -4.25 -3.54
C GLY A 219 -5.80 -3.88 -4.82
N TYR A 220 -6.46 -4.00 -5.97
CA TYR A 220 -5.93 -3.62 -7.29
C TYR A 220 -5.50 -2.14 -7.34
N TYR A 221 -6.39 -1.22 -6.96
CA TYR A 221 -6.05 0.21 -6.91
C TYR A 221 -4.98 0.54 -5.87
N GLY A 222 -4.92 -0.21 -4.77
CA GLY A 222 -3.82 -0.16 -3.81
C GLY A 222 -2.48 -0.56 -4.44
N GLY A 223 -2.48 -1.66 -5.18
CA GLY A 223 -1.32 -2.17 -5.91
C GLY A 223 -0.79 -1.18 -6.93
N GLN A 224 -1.66 -0.56 -7.74
CA GLN A 224 -1.26 0.41 -8.78
C GLN A 224 -0.57 1.68 -8.23
N MET A 225 -0.86 2.08 -6.98
CA MET A 225 -0.15 3.18 -6.34
C MET A 225 1.27 2.80 -5.91
N THR A 226 1.50 1.52 -5.64
CA THR A 226 2.80 1.00 -5.19
C THR A 226 3.64 0.54 -6.39
N PHE A 227 2.98 -0.08 -7.37
CA PHE A 227 3.56 -0.70 -8.56
C PHE A 227 2.84 -0.16 -9.79
N PRO A 228 3.09 1.11 -10.18
CA PRO A 228 2.50 1.66 -11.39
C PRO A 228 2.97 0.84 -12.59
N GLU A 229 2.04 0.43 -13.44
CA GLU A 229 2.38 -0.18 -14.73
C GLU A 229 3.25 0.81 -15.52
N GLY A 230 4.41 0.32 -16.00
CA GLY A 230 5.32 1.11 -16.82
C GLY A 230 4.58 1.64 -18.04
N ARG A 231 4.45 2.96 -18.11
CA ARG A 231 4.04 3.69 -19.32
C ARG A 231 5.27 4.17 -20.06
#